data_AF-A0A925UGJ4-F1
#
_entry.id   AF-A0A925UGJ4-F1
#
_cell.length_a   1.000
_cell.length_b   1.000
_cell.length_c   1.000
_cell.angle_alpha   90.00
_cell.angle_beta   90.00
_cell.angle_gamma   90.00
#
_symmetry.space_group_name_H-M   'P 1'
#
loop_
_entity.id
_entity.type
_entity.pdbx_description
1 polymer ?
#
loop_
_entity_poly.entity_id
_entity_poly.type
_entity_poly.pdbx_seq_one_letter_code
_entity_poly.pdbx_strand_id
1 'polypeptide(L)'
;SRKYLGYGLPHGDLIQEGNDGLMKAVKRFDPEQGVRLVSYAMHWIKAEIHEYILKNWRMVKVATTKAQRKLFFNLRSMKQSLKDDAADVDTHRSTLTQGEVDTLARTLNVKREEVLEMETRLSGGDVALEPLTDDSEESFAPIAYLADEASEPTRVLEARNRDWLAGDGIALALDALDARSRRIVEERWLKVNDDSSGGMTLHDLAAEYGVSAERIRQIEVAAMKKMRKTLAESV
;
A
#
# COMPACT_ATOMS: atom_id res chain seq x y z
N SER A 1 21.74 20.04 17.61
CA SER A 1 21.86 19.94 16.15
C SER A 1 22.92 18.93 15.69
N ARG A 2 24.19 19.01 16.10
CA ARG A 2 25.29 18.14 15.58
C ARG A 2 25.03 16.62 15.66
N LYS A 3 24.34 16.15 16.70
CA LYS A 3 23.97 14.72 16.86
C LYS A 3 23.00 14.19 15.78
N TYR A 4 22.33 15.08 15.04
CA TYR A 4 21.31 14.73 14.05
C TYR A 4 21.81 14.84 12.60
N LEU A 5 23.09 15.16 12.39
CA LEU A 5 23.69 15.24 11.05
C LEU A 5 23.70 13.89 10.31
N GLY A 6 23.71 12.77 11.05
CA GLY A 6 23.73 11.42 10.47
C GLY A 6 22.45 10.98 9.74
N TYR A 7 21.41 11.82 9.71
CA TYR A 7 20.16 11.56 9.00
C TYR A 7 20.14 12.08 7.55
N GLY A 8 21.17 12.79 7.09
CA GLY A 8 21.26 13.28 5.71
C GLY A 8 20.41 14.53 5.40
N LEU A 9 19.89 15.20 6.44
CA LEU A 9 19.10 16.41 6.31
C LEU A 9 19.98 17.67 6.37
N PRO A 10 19.60 18.76 5.67
CA PRO A 10 20.34 20.01 5.72
C PRO A 10 20.48 20.53 7.16
N HIS A 11 21.70 20.92 7.54
CA HIS A 11 21.98 21.36 8.91
C HIS A 11 21.21 22.63 9.28
N GLY A 12 21.03 23.53 8.31
CA GLY A 12 20.26 24.77 8.48
C GLY A 12 18.84 24.49 8.92
N ASP A 13 18.15 23.56 8.26
CA ASP A 13 16.77 23.19 8.57
C ASP A 13 16.67 22.62 9.99
N LEU A 14 17.59 21.74 10.39
CA LEU A 14 17.62 21.20 11.75
C LEU A 14 17.82 22.28 12.83
N ILE A 15 18.53 23.36 12.52
CA ILE A 15 18.67 24.52 13.42
C ILE A 15 17.36 25.30 13.48
N GLN A 16 16.72 25.53 12.33
CA GLN A 16 15.46 26.28 12.26
C GLN A 16 14.33 25.58 13.03
N GLU A 17 14.20 24.27 12.86
CA GLU A 17 13.23 23.46 13.63
C GLU A 17 13.55 23.45 15.13
N GLY A 18 14.84 23.49 15.48
CA GLY A 18 15.28 23.70 16.86
C GLY A 18 14.86 25.07 17.41
N ASN A 19 14.94 26.13 16.60
CA ASN A 19 14.50 27.48 16.98
C ASN A 19 12.98 27.52 17.17
N ASP A 20 12.21 26.84 16.32
CA ASP A 20 10.76 26.70 16.49
C ASP A 20 10.40 25.99 17.79
N GLY A 21 11.14 24.93 18.14
CA GLY A 21 11.02 24.26 19.44
C GLY A 21 11.36 25.16 20.62
N LEU A 22 12.40 25.99 20.51
CA LEU A 22 12.73 26.98 21.53
C LEU A 22 11.62 28.02 21.70
N MET A 23 11.06 28.55 20.60
CA MET A 23 9.95 29.50 20.65
C MET A 23 8.71 28.90 21.30
N LYS A 24 8.41 27.63 21.03
CA LYS A 24 7.31 26.89 21.69
C LYS A 24 7.54 26.70 23.18
N ALA A 25 8.79 26.46 23.59
CA ALA A 25 9.17 26.33 24.99
C ALA A 25 9.02 27.65 25.75
N VAL A 26 9.58 28.73 25.21
CA VAL A 26 9.55 30.05 25.86
C VAL A 26 8.11 30.52 26.10
N LYS A 27 7.20 30.28 25.15
CA LYS A 27 5.76 30.61 25.29
C LYS A 27 5.04 29.86 26.40
N ARG A 28 5.53 28.68 26.80
CA ARG A 28 4.90 27.80 27.79
C ARG A 28 5.71 27.66 29.08
N PHE A 29 6.83 28.37 29.18
CA PHE A 29 7.69 28.30 30.34
C PHE A 29 7.09 29.10 31.50
N ASP A 30 7.05 28.46 32.66
CA ASP A 30 6.61 29.05 33.91
C ASP A 30 7.82 29.21 34.86
N PRO A 31 8.28 30.44 35.12
CA PRO A 31 9.41 30.69 36.02
C PRO A 31 9.15 30.28 37.47
N GLU A 32 7.90 30.18 37.92
CA GLU A 32 7.55 29.90 39.31
C GLU A 32 7.81 28.43 39.70
N GLN A 33 7.96 27.53 38.72
CA GLN A 33 8.22 26.11 38.95
C GLN A 33 9.68 25.79 39.35
N GLY A 34 10.57 26.79 39.40
CA GLY A 34 11.94 26.62 39.90
C GLY A 34 12.87 25.81 38.98
N VAL A 35 12.46 25.50 37.75
CA VAL A 35 13.29 24.80 36.75
C VAL A 35 13.96 25.79 35.82
N ARG A 36 15.23 25.56 35.45
CA ARG A 36 15.93 26.40 34.48
C ARG A 36 15.27 26.32 33.09
N LEU A 37 15.07 27.46 32.44
CA LEU A 37 14.53 27.54 31.08
C LEU A 37 15.25 26.61 30.09
N VAL A 38 16.59 26.52 30.18
CA VAL A 38 17.39 25.63 29.32
C VAL A 38 16.94 24.17 29.48
N SER A 39 16.76 23.71 30.71
CA SER A 39 16.32 22.33 30.99
C SER A 39 14.93 22.06 30.44
N TYR A 40 14.01 23.01 30.55
CA TYR A 40 12.66 22.91 30.01
C TYR A 40 12.65 22.92 28.46
N ALA A 41 13.34 23.88 27.85
CA ALA A 41 13.38 24.06 26.40
C ALA A 41 14.03 22.89 25.66
N MET A 42 14.98 22.19 26.28
CA MET A 42 15.63 21.01 25.69
C MET A 42 14.66 19.91 25.26
N HIS A 43 13.54 19.72 25.98
CA HIS A 43 12.53 18.73 25.59
C HIS A 43 11.76 19.15 24.34
N TRP A 44 11.36 20.42 24.26
CA TRP A 44 10.67 20.99 23.10
C TRP A 44 11.55 21.01 21.85
N ILE A 45 12.81 21.46 22.00
CA ILE A 45 13.79 21.49 20.91
C ILE A 45 13.99 20.09 20.34
N LYS A 46 14.19 19.07 21.19
CA LYS A 46 14.35 17.68 20.74
C LYS A 46 13.09 17.14 20.06
N ALA A 47 11.91 17.44 20.61
CA ALA A 47 10.65 16.97 20.06
C ALA A 47 10.40 17.51 18.64
N GLU A 48 10.61 18.81 18.41
CA GLU A 48 10.45 19.41 17.09
C GLU A 48 11.46 18.86 16.09
N ILE A 49 12.74 18.77 16.46
CA ILE A 49 13.77 18.18 15.60
C ILE A 49 13.42 16.71 15.26
N HIS A 50 12.97 15.92 16.24
CA HIS A 50 12.58 14.52 15.98
C HIS A 50 11.39 14.43 15.04
N GLU A 51 10.37 15.28 15.21
CA GLU A 51 9.20 15.30 14.34
C GLU A 51 9.57 15.72 12.91
N TYR A 52 10.45 16.71 12.75
CA TYR A 52 10.98 17.12 11.45
C TYR A 52 11.73 15.99 10.76
N ILE A 53 12.63 15.30 11.47
CA ILE A 53 13.37 14.17 10.93
C ILE A 53 12.39 13.08 10.47
N LEU A 54 11.42 12.69 11.30
CA LEU A 54 10.45 11.64 10.94
C LEU A 54 9.61 11.98 9.70
N LYS A 55 9.31 13.27 9.49
CA LYS A 55 8.51 13.74 8.35
C LYS A 55 9.31 13.88 7.06
N ASN A 56 10.59 14.26 7.17
CA ASN A 56 11.39 14.70 6.02
C ASN A 56 12.60 13.80 5.73
N TRP A 57 12.84 12.75 6.52
CA TRP A 57 13.96 11.84 6.30
C TRP A 57 13.93 11.18 4.92
N ARG A 58 12.72 10.90 4.40
CA ARG A 58 12.47 10.34 3.07
C ARG A 58 11.19 10.83 2.46
N MET A 59 11.07 10.68 1.14
CA MET A 59 9.83 10.96 0.43
C MET A 59 8.70 10.05 0.91
N VAL A 60 8.99 8.76 1.14
CA VAL A 60 8.05 7.80 1.73
C VAL A 60 8.18 7.81 3.25
N LYS A 61 7.06 8.06 3.95
CA LYS A 61 7.03 8.11 5.42
C LYS A 61 7.25 6.72 6.02
N VAL A 62 8.31 6.57 6.82
CA VAL A 62 8.76 5.28 7.34
C VAL A 62 8.23 4.93 8.74
N ALA A 63 7.97 5.93 9.59
CA ALA A 63 7.66 5.72 11.01
C ALA A 63 6.40 6.48 11.48
N THR A 64 5.24 5.90 11.18
CA THR A 64 3.93 6.47 11.52
C THR A 64 3.43 6.04 12.90
N THR A 65 3.84 4.86 13.38
CA THR A 65 3.42 4.33 14.69
C THR A 65 4.41 4.64 15.82
N LYS A 66 3.96 4.55 17.08
CA LYS A 66 4.84 4.75 18.25
C LYS A 66 6.01 3.75 18.29
N ALA A 67 5.74 2.48 17.97
CA ALA A 67 6.74 1.43 17.90
C ALA A 67 7.77 1.70 16.79
N GLN A 68 7.30 2.08 15.60
CA GLN A 68 8.17 2.45 14.48
C GLN A 68 9.03 3.67 14.78
N ARG A 69 8.49 4.72 15.42
CA ARG A 69 9.27 5.89 15.84
C ARG A 69 10.38 5.51 16.82
N LYS A 70 10.10 4.61 17.77
CA LYS A 70 11.10 4.11 18.71
C LYS A 70 12.20 3.32 17.99
N LEU A 71 11.83 2.47 17.04
CA LEU A 71 12.79 1.72 16.23
C LEU A 71 13.63 2.66 15.35
N PHE A 72 13.03 3.64 14.69
CA PHE A 72 13.72 4.59 13.80
C PHE A 72 14.93 5.26 14.46
N PHE A 73 14.77 5.75 15.71
CA PHE A 73 15.86 6.44 16.42
C PHE A 73 16.89 5.51 17.08
N ASN A 74 16.51 4.28 17.44
CA ASN A 74 17.36 3.40 18.27
C ASN A 74 17.92 2.18 17.53
N LEU A 75 17.29 1.73 16.44
CA LEU A 75 17.63 0.47 15.77
C LEU A 75 19.05 0.52 15.21
N ARG A 76 19.46 1.63 14.58
CA ARG A 76 20.81 1.78 14.01
C ARG A 76 21.91 1.76 15.08
N SER A 77 21.72 2.47 16.19
CA SER A 77 22.71 2.49 17.29
C SER A 77 22.79 1.14 17.99
N MET A 78 21.65 0.49 18.25
CA MET A 78 21.64 -0.84 18.90
C MET A 78 22.22 -1.93 18.00
N LYS A 79 21.95 -1.87 16.69
CA LYS A 79 22.58 -2.77 15.71
C LYS A 79 24.10 -2.60 15.67
N GLN A 80 24.60 -1.37 15.78
CA GLN A 80 26.05 -1.14 15.87
C GLN A 80 26.62 -1.72 17.16
N SER A 81 25.99 -1.50 18.31
CA SER A 81 26.45 -2.09 19.58
C SER A 81 26.48 -3.61 19.55
N LEU A 82 25.46 -4.27 18.97
CA LEU A 82 25.44 -5.71 18.81
C LEU A 82 26.57 -6.23 17.89
N LYS A 83 26.95 -5.45 16.87
CA LYS A 83 28.10 -5.75 16.00
C LYS A 83 29.43 -5.61 16.74
N ASP A 84 29.56 -4.59 17.58
CA ASP A 84 30.79 -4.36 18.35
C ASP A 84 31.02 -5.45 19.41
N ASP A 85 29.94 -6.03 19.96
CA ASP A 85 29.98 -7.13 20.94
C ASP A 85 30.27 -8.51 20.30
N ALA A 86 29.96 -8.68 19.01
CA ALA A 86 30.18 -9.92 18.27
C ALA A 86 31.63 -9.98 17.74
N ALA A 87 32.54 -10.56 18.53
CA ALA A 87 33.97 -10.68 18.22
C ALA A 87 34.35 -11.59 17.02
N ASP A 88 33.39 -12.06 16.21
CA ASP A 88 33.60 -13.03 15.14
C ASP A 88 33.73 -12.40 13.74
N VAL A 89 34.72 -12.92 13.01
CA VAL A 89 35.39 -12.43 11.80
C VAL A 89 34.55 -12.46 10.49
N ASP A 90 33.22 -12.61 10.57
CA ASP A 90 32.32 -12.70 9.40
C ASP A 90 31.32 -11.52 9.25
N THR A 91 31.57 -10.42 9.97
CA THR A 91 30.57 -9.38 10.29
C THR A 91 30.38 -8.29 9.22
N HIS A 92 30.43 -8.63 7.94
CA HIS A 92 29.90 -7.78 6.86
C HIS A 92 28.42 -8.05 6.54
N ARG A 93 27.68 -8.67 7.47
CA ARG A 93 26.24 -8.89 7.29
C ARG A 93 25.49 -7.56 7.42
N SER A 94 24.84 -7.16 6.32
CA SER A 94 23.94 -6.01 6.27
C SER A 94 22.60 -6.29 6.98
N THR A 95 22.28 -7.55 7.29
CA THR A 95 21.00 -7.99 7.86
C THR A 95 21.16 -8.54 9.29
N LEU A 96 20.17 -8.30 10.15
CA LEU A 96 20.09 -8.81 11.51
C LEU A 96 19.81 -10.32 11.51
N THR A 97 20.47 -11.03 12.41
CA THR A 97 20.18 -12.44 12.70
C THR A 97 18.90 -12.59 13.52
N GLN A 98 18.30 -13.78 13.49
CA GLN A 98 17.06 -14.03 14.21
C GLN A 98 17.16 -13.77 15.72
N GLY A 99 18.31 -14.07 16.34
CA GLY A 99 18.54 -13.82 17.77
C GLY A 99 18.70 -12.34 18.13
N GLU A 100 19.32 -11.56 17.24
CA GLU A 100 19.44 -10.11 17.41
C GLU A 100 18.08 -9.42 17.31
N VAL A 101 17.24 -9.86 16.36
CA VAL A 101 15.87 -9.34 16.21
C VAL A 101 15.05 -9.58 17.48
N ASP A 102 15.13 -10.78 18.08
CA ASP A 102 14.42 -11.08 19.33
C ASP A 102 14.92 -10.24 20.51
N THR A 103 16.24 -10.02 20.58
CA THR A 103 16.86 -9.18 21.61
C THR A 103 16.38 -7.74 21.49
N LEU A 104 16.41 -7.18 20.27
CA LEU A 104 15.94 -5.82 19.98
C LEU A 104 14.43 -5.66 20.25
N ALA A 105 13.62 -6.65 19.85
CA ALA A 105 12.18 -6.65 20.10
C ALA A 105 11.86 -6.59 21.60
N ARG A 106 12.58 -7.38 22.42
CA ARG A 106 12.44 -7.36 23.89
C ARG A 106 12.91 -6.04 24.50
N THR A 107 14.09 -5.54 24.13
CA THR A 107 14.66 -4.29 24.68
C THR A 107 13.80 -3.08 24.31
N LEU A 108 13.27 -3.04 23.09
CA LEU A 108 12.43 -1.93 22.63
C LEU A 108 10.93 -2.15 22.93
N ASN A 109 10.53 -3.31 23.45
CA ASN A 109 9.14 -3.68 23.72
C ASN A 109 8.25 -3.48 22.48
N VAL A 110 8.63 -4.08 21.37
CA VAL A 110 7.95 -4.03 20.06
C VAL A 110 7.85 -5.43 19.47
N LYS A 111 7.01 -5.63 18.46
CA LYS A 111 6.89 -6.94 17.82
C LYS A 111 8.12 -7.25 16.97
N ARG A 112 8.47 -8.53 16.87
CA ARG A 112 9.55 -9.02 15.98
C ARG A 112 9.34 -8.57 14.54
N GLU A 113 8.10 -8.64 14.05
CA GLU A 113 7.70 -8.21 12.71
C GLU A 113 8.01 -6.73 12.46
N GLU A 114 7.76 -5.86 13.44
CA GLU A 114 8.05 -4.41 13.32
C GLU A 114 9.56 -4.13 13.25
N VAL A 115 10.38 -4.94 13.93
CA VAL A 115 11.85 -4.82 13.87
C VAL A 115 12.36 -5.19 12.46
N LEU A 116 11.87 -6.31 11.90
CA LEU A 116 12.24 -6.76 10.56
C LEU A 116 11.80 -5.76 9.49
N GLU A 117 10.55 -5.31 9.55
CA GLU A 117 10.00 -4.32 8.64
C GLU A 117 10.81 -3.01 8.70
N MET A 118 11.11 -2.53 9.91
CA MET A 118 11.91 -1.32 10.09
C MET A 118 13.34 -1.51 9.59
N GLU A 119 13.95 -2.68 9.79
CA GLU A 119 15.28 -2.96 9.25
C GLU A 119 15.28 -2.82 7.72
N THR A 120 14.34 -3.46 7.02
CA THR A 120 14.24 -3.40 5.56
C THR A 120 14.05 -1.96 5.08
N ARG A 121 13.20 -1.18 5.77
CA ARG A 121 12.96 0.23 5.43
C ARG A 121 14.19 1.11 5.66
N LEU A 122 14.97 0.84 6.70
CA LEU A 122 16.20 1.59 6.99
C LEU A 122 17.38 1.19 6.08
N SER A 123 17.39 -0.04 5.55
CA SER A 123 18.49 -0.55 4.73
C SER A 123 18.41 -0.14 3.25
N GLY A 124 17.22 -0.08 2.67
CA GLY A 124 17.05 0.40 1.28
C GLY A 124 17.19 1.91 1.20
N GLY A 125 17.54 2.49 0.05
CA GLY A 125 17.59 3.95 -0.22
C GLY A 125 16.54 4.36 -1.27
N ASP A 126 16.15 5.64 -1.29
CA ASP A 126 15.34 6.17 -2.40
C ASP A 126 16.25 6.22 -3.64
N VAL A 127 15.84 5.56 -4.73
CA VAL A 127 16.61 5.51 -5.99
C VAL A 127 15.95 6.45 -6.99
N ALA A 128 16.74 7.34 -7.60
CA ALA A 128 16.26 8.19 -8.67
C ALA A 128 15.88 7.33 -9.88
N LEU A 129 14.71 7.60 -10.46
CA LEU A 129 14.20 6.89 -11.62
C LEU A 129 15.10 7.08 -12.86
N GLU A 130 15.65 8.28 -12.99
CA GLU A 130 16.60 8.68 -14.01
C GLU A 130 17.76 9.43 -13.33
N PRO A 131 18.78 8.70 -12.84
CA PRO A 131 19.97 9.35 -12.32
C PRO A 131 20.70 10.05 -13.45
N LEU A 132 21.14 11.30 -13.23
CA LEU A 132 22.06 11.98 -14.14
C LEU A 132 23.42 11.26 -14.06
N THR A 133 23.62 10.25 -14.89
CA THR A 133 24.90 9.54 -15.02
C THR A 133 25.82 10.32 -15.94
N ASP A 134 27.10 10.39 -15.56
CA ASP A 134 28.15 10.99 -16.36
C ASP A 134 28.49 10.04 -17.52
N ASP A 135 27.98 10.39 -18.71
CA ASP A 135 28.49 10.08 -20.05
C ASP A 135 29.18 8.73 -20.30
N SER A 136 28.57 7.62 -19.86
CA SER A 136 28.89 6.29 -20.40
C SER A 136 27.71 5.78 -21.22
N GLU A 137 27.98 5.47 -22.50
CA GLU A 137 27.00 4.93 -23.47
C GLU A 137 26.35 3.60 -23.02
N GLU A 138 26.80 3.03 -21.90
CA GLU A 138 26.34 1.75 -21.34
C GLU A 138 25.57 1.88 -20.00
N SER A 139 25.34 3.10 -19.47
CA SER A 139 24.55 3.26 -18.24
C SER A 139 23.06 3.36 -18.54
N PHE A 140 22.33 2.27 -18.32
CA PHE A 140 20.87 2.27 -18.39
C PHE A 140 20.26 2.72 -17.05
N ALA A 141 19.46 3.78 -17.08
CA ALA A 141 18.69 4.23 -15.94
C ALA A 141 17.64 3.17 -15.52
N PRO A 142 17.24 3.11 -14.23
CA PRO A 142 16.20 2.18 -13.76
C PRO A 142 14.91 2.22 -14.59
N ILE A 143 14.53 3.39 -15.11
CA ILE A 143 13.36 3.54 -15.98
C ILE A 143 13.40 2.66 -17.23
N ALA A 144 14.57 2.35 -17.77
CA ALA A 144 14.73 1.55 -18.98
C ALA A 144 14.37 0.06 -18.78
N TYR A 145 14.36 -0.41 -17.52
CA TYR A 145 14.03 -1.80 -17.16
C TYR A 145 12.61 -1.95 -16.59
N LEU A 146 11.90 -0.85 -16.36
CA LEU A 146 10.54 -0.90 -15.86
C LEU A 146 9.59 -1.18 -17.03
N ALA A 147 9.09 -2.41 -17.10
CA ALA A 147 8.07 -2.80 -18.07
C ALA A 147 6.69 -2.28 -17.66
N ASP A 148 5.94 -1.74 -18.61
CA ASP A 148 4.50 -1.50 -18.48
C ASP A 148 3.73 -2.69 -19.05
N GLU A 149 3.25 -3.56 -18.17
CA GLU A 149 2.45 -4.73 -18.58
C GLU A 149 1.08 -4.37 -19.16
N ALA A 150 0.57 -3.16 -18.92
CA ALA A 150 -0.76 -2.78 -19.41
C ALA A 150 -0.78 -2.50 -20.92
N SER A 151 0.35 -2.07 -21.47
CA SER A 151 0.52 -1.74 -22.88
C SER A 151 0.86 -2.95 -23.76
N GLU A 152 0.99 -4.13 -23.17
CA GLU A 152 1.26 -5.38 -23.90
C GLU A 152 0.13 -5.68 -24.90
N PRO A 153 0.43 -5.93 -26.20
CA PRO A 153 -0.60 -6.14 -27.22
C PRO A 153 -1.62 -7.23 -26.86
N THR A 154 -1.17 -8.30 -26.21
CA THR A 154 -2.05 -9.39 -25.73
C THR A 154 -3.01 -8.94 -24.64
N ARG A 155 -2.53 -8.13 -23.68
CA ARG A 155 -3.36 -7.56 -22.60
C ARG A 155 -4.37 -6.55 -23.12
N VAL A 156 -3.96 -5.72 -24.09
CA VAL A 156 -4.87 -4.75 -24.74
C VAL A 156 -5.99 -5.48 -25.49
N LEU A 157 -5.67 -6.55 -26.22
CA LEU A 157 -6.66 -7.38 -26.89
C LEU A 157 -7.57 -8.11 -25.90
N GLU A 158 -7.02 -8.65 -24.81
CA GLU A 158 -7.81 -9.29 -23.75
C GLU A 158 -8.78 -8.30 -23.10
N ALA A 159 -8.33 -7.08 -22.79
CA ALA A 159 -9.15 -6.02 -22.21
C ALA A 159 -10.29 -5.62 -23.16
N ARG A 160 -9.99 -5.37 -24.45
CA ARG A 160 -11.02 -5.06 -25.46
C ARG A 160 -12.04 -6.19 -25.60
N ASN A 161 -11.59 -7.44 -25.61
CA ASN A 161 -12.48 -8.59 -25.68
C ASN A 161 -13.37 -8.67 -24.44
N ARG A 162 -12.82 -8.43 -23.25
CA ARG A 162 -13.57 -8.40 -21.99
C ARG A 162 -14.62 -7.30 -21.98
N ASP A 163 -14.27 -6.10 -22.44
CA ASP A 163 -15.18 -4.96 -22.53
C ASP A 163 -16.32 -5.25 -23.51
N TRP A 164 -15.99 -5.83 -24.67
CA TRP A 164 -16.98 -6.25 -25.64
C TRP A 164 -17.92 -7.33 -25.08
N LEU A 165 -17.36 -8.36 -24.44
CA LEU A 165 -18.14 -9.44 -23.82
C LEU A 165 -19.04 -8.95 -22.67
N ALA A 166 -18.68 -7.87 -21.99
CA ALA A 166 -19.46 -7.29 -20.90
C ALA A 166 -20.53 -6.28 -21.36
N GLY A 167 -20.34 -5.65 -22.53
CA GLY A 167 -21.27 -4.70 -23.13
C GLY A 167 -22.05 -5.30 -24.29
N ASP A 168 -21.62 -4.98 -25.51
CA ASP A 168 -22.29 -5.32 -26.77
C ASP A 168 -22.52 -6.82 -26.96
N GLY A 169 -21.59 -7.66 -26.48
CA GLY A 169 -21.72 -9.11 -26.52
C GLY A 169 -22.92 -9.62 -25.73
N ILE A 170 -23.18 -9.06 -24.53
CA ILE A 170 -24.36 -9.43 -23.73
C ILE A 170 -25.63 -9.01 -24.46
N ALA A 171 -25.66 -7.79 -25.02
CA ALA A 171 -26.82 -7.30 -25.78
C ALA A 171 -27.15 -8.21 -26.97
N LEU A 172 -26.14 -8.60 -27.76
CA LEU A 172 -26.28 -9.51 -28.89
C LEU A 172 -26.74 -10.91 -28.45
N ALA A 173 -26.21 -11.42 -27.34
CA ALA A 173 -26.61 -12.71 -26.79
C ALA A 173 -28.07 -12.71 -26.30
N LEU A 174 -28.55 -11.60 -25.74
CA LEU A 174 -29.95 -11.42 -25.33
C LEU A 174 -30.90 -11.34 -26.54
N ASP A 175 -30.49 -10.67 -27.61
CA ASP A 175 -31.29 -10.56 -28.85
C ASP A 175 -31.47 -11.92 -29.55
N ALA A 176 -30.54 -12.87 -29.36
CA ALA A 176 -30.67 -14.22 -29.87
C ALA A 176 -31.69 -15.10 -29.12
N LEU A 177 -32.16 -14.66 -27.94
CA LEU A 177 -33.18 -15.37 -27.16
C LEU A 177 -34.59 -15.06 -27.64
N ASP A 178 -35.52 -15.99 -27.44
CA ASP A 178 -36.95 -15.67 -27.59
C ASP A 178 -37.39 -14.71 -26.47
N ALA A 179 -38.48 -13.97 -26.72
CA ALA A 179 -38.96 -12.93 -25.79
C ALA A 179 -39.22 -13.43 -24.37
N ARG A 180 -39.64 -14.70 -24.20
CA ARG A 180 -39.90 -15.29 -22.89
C ARG A 180 -38.59 -15.60 -22.17
N SER A 181 -37.66 -16.27 -22.85
CA SER A 181 -36.33 -16.58 -22.30
C SER A 181 -35.54 -15.32 -21.94
N ARG A 182 -35.58 -14.29 -22.81
CA ARG A 182 -34.93 -13.00 -22.59
C ARG A 182 -35.42 -12.34 -21.30
N ARG A 183 -36.74 -12.21 -21.14
CA ARG A 183 -37.34 -11.58 -19.96
C ARG A 183 -36.99 -12.33 -18.67
N ILE A 184 -37.00 -13.66 -18.69
CA ILE A 184 -36.59 -14.47 -17.53
C ILE A 184 -35.13 -14.19 -17.13
N VAL A 185 -34.22 -14.01 -18.09
CA VAL A 185 -32.81 -13.70 -17.80
C VAL A 185 -32.65 -12.26 -17.30
N GLU A 186 -33.31 -11.29 -17.95
CA GLU A 186 -33.25 -9.87 -17.56
C GLU A 186 -33.75 -9.63 -16.13
N GLU A 187 -34.93 -10.15 -15.78
CA GLU A 187 -35.53 -9.98 -14.45
C GLU A 187 -34.72 -10.67 -13.33
N ARG A 188 -33.92 -11.69 -13.67
CA ARG A 188 -33.15 -12.45 -12.67
C ARG A 188 -31.72 -11.99 -12.50
N TRP A 189 -31.09 -11.51 -13.57
CA TRP A 189 -29.64 -11.26 -13.61
C TRP A 189 -29.26 -9.83 -13.93
N LEU A 190 -30.15 -9.04 -14.57
CA LEU A 190 -29.85 -7.67 -14.99
C LEU A 190 -30.59 -6.62 -14.16
N LYS A 191 -31.77 -6.95 -13.64
CA LYS A 191 -32.53 -6.10 -12.71
C LYS A 191 -32.21 -6.43 -11.25
N VAL A 192 -30.91 -6.50 -10.94
CA VAL A 192 -30.40 -6.75 -9.59
C VAL A 192 -29.63 -5.51 -9.13
N ASN A 193 -29.90 -5.06 -7.92
CA ASN A 193 -29.20 -3.96 -7.27
C ASN A 193 -27.80 -4.40 -6.79
N ASP A 194 -26.93 -3.44 -6.47
CA ASP A 194 -25.55 -3.70 -6.00
C ASP A 194 -25.47 -4.60 -4.75
N ASP A 195 -26.51 -4.63 -3.92
CA ASP A 195 -26.64 -5.48 -2.74
C ASP A 195 -27.19 -6.89 -3.05
N SER A 196 -27.25 -7.27 -4.33
CA SER A 196 -27.86 -8.52 -4.82
C SER A 196 -29.36 -8.65 -4.54
N SER A 197 -30.05 -7.55 -4.17
CA SER A 197 -31.50 -7.51 -4.01
C SER A 197 -32.21 -7.11 -5.32
N GLY A 198 -33.52 -7.40 -5.44
CA GLY A 198 -34.37 -6.87 -6.51
C GLY A 198 -34.65 -7.80 -7.69
N GLY A 199 -33.85 -8.84 -7.92
CA GLY A 199 -34.15 -9.83 -8.96
C GLY A 199 -35.39 -10.67 -8.63
N MET A 200 -36.25 -10.94 -9.62
CA MET A 200 -37.43 -11.79 -9.42
C MET A 200 -37.01 -13.23 -9.09
N THR A 201 -37.72 -13.89 -8.18
CA THR A 201 -37.44 -15.30 -7.88
C THR A 201 -38.04 -16.24 -8.92
N LEU A 202 -37.58 -17.49 -8.93
CA LEU A 202 -38.19 -18.56 -9.74
C LEU A 202 -39.70 -18.71 -9.50
N HIS A 203 -40.16 -18.48 -8.26
CA HIS A 203 -41.56 -18.61 -7.89
C HIS A 203 -42.40 -17.45 -8.41
N ASP A 204 -41.86 -16.23 -8.39
CA ASP A 204 -42.55 -15.04 -8.89
C ASP A 204 -42.77 -15.13 -10.40
N LEU A 205 -41.73 -15.52 -11.15
CA LEU A 205 -41.82 -15.75 -12.60
C LEU A 205 -42.72 -16.95 -12.93
N ALA A 206 -42.71 -17.99 -12.11
CA ALA A 206 -43.59 -19.14 -12.28
C ALA A 206 -45.07 -18.76 -12.13
N ALA A 207 -45.38 -17.93 -11.13
CA ALA A 207 -46.72 -17.39 -10.93
C ALA A 207 -47.17 -16.49 -12.09
N GLU A 208 -46.30 -15.61 -12.60
CA GLU A 208 -46.61 -14.74 -13.73
C GLU A 208 -46.89 -15.53 -15.03
N TYR A 209 -46.07 -16.54 -15.32
CA TYR A 209 -46.20 -17.35 -16.54
C TYR A 209 -47.14 -18.55 -16.40
N GLY A 210 -47.75 -18.76 -15.23
CA GLY A 210 -48.65 -19.89 -14.95
C GLY A 210 -47.99 -21.27 -15.12
N VAL A 211 -46.70 -21.40 -14.82
CA VAL A 211 -45.94 -22.66 -14.92
C VAL A 211 -45.26 -23.01 -13.60
N SER A 212 -44.65 -24.19 -13.49
CA SER A 212 -43.86 -24.53 -12.30
C SER A 212 -42.53 -23.78 -12.24
N ALA A 213 -42.02 -23.54 -11.03
CA ALA A 213 -40.69 -22.97 -10.80
C ALA A 213 -39.58 -23.78 -11.50
N GLU A 214 -39.72 -25.11 -11.52
CA GLU A 214 -38.79 -26.00 -12.24
C GLU A 214 -38.82 -25.75 -13.76
N ARG A 215 -39.99 -25.42 -14.33
CA ARG A 215 -40.07 -25.09 -15.75
C ARG A 215 -39.35 -23.77 -16.07
N ILE A 216 -39.45 -22.75 -15.21
CA ILE A 216 -38.69 -21.50 -15.37
C ILE A 216 -37.18 -21.77 -15.27
N ARG A 217 -36.75 -22.60 -14.32
CA ARG A 217 -35.35 -23.02 -14.19
C ARG A 217 -34.83 -23.70 -15.46
N GLN A 218 -35.61 -24.59 -16.06
CA GLN A 218 -35.23 -25.24 -17.32
C GLN A 218 -35.05 -24.23 -18.47
N ILE A 219 -35.96 -23.25 -18.57
CA ILE A 219 -35.89 -22.20 -19.58
C ILE A 219 -34.64 -21.33 -19.35
N GLU A 220 -34.36 -20.94 -18.11
CA GLU A 220 -33.16 -20.18 -17.75
C GLU A 220 -31.88 -20.93 -18.14
N VAL A 221 -31.75 -22.21 -17.78
CA VAL A 221 -30.56 -23.00 -18.10
C VAL A 221 -30.36 -23.12 -19.61
N ALA A 222 -31.45 -23.32 -20.37
CA ALA A 222 -31.41 -23.36 -21.82
C ALA A 222 -31.01 -22.00 -22.43
N ALA A 223 -31.56 -20.91 -21.90
CA ALA A 223 -31.24 -19.55 -22.32
C ALA A 223 -29.76 -19.21 -22.06
N MET A 224 -29.25 -19.47 -20.85
CA MET A 224 -27.84 -19.25 -20.49
C MET A 224 -26.89 -20.08 -21.35
N LYS A 225 -27.27 -21.32 -21.70
CA LYS A 225 -26.48 -22.15 -22.64
C LYS A 225 -26.45 -21.54 -24.04
N LYS A 226 -27.58 -21.00 -24.52
CA LYS A 226 -27.66 -20.33 -25.83
C LYS A 226 -26.83 -19.05 -25.84
N MET A 227 -26.96 -18.20 -24.82
CA MET A 227 -26.18 -16.97 -24.68
C MET A 227 -24.67 -17.24 -24.66
N ARG A 228 -24.22 -18.25 -23.90
CA ARG A 228 -22.80 -18.65 -23.87
C ARG A 228 -22.30 -19.08 -25.24
N LYS A 229 -23.12 -19.80 -26.01
CA LYS A 229 -22.76 -20.23 -27.36
C LYS A 229 -22.62 -19.03 -28.31
N THR A 230 -23.57 -18.09 -28.30
CA THR A 230 -23.49 -16.88 -29.11
C THR A 230 -22.29 -16.01 -28.74
N LEU A 231 -21.98 -15.86 -27.45
CA LEU A 231 -20.80 -15.13 -26.99
C LEU A 231 -19.50 -15.79 -27.46
N ALA A 232 -19.42 -17.13 -27.44
CA ALA A 232 -18.24 -17.86 -27.89
C ALA A 232 -18.06 -17.87 -29.42
N GLU A 233 -19.15 -17.74 -30.19
CA GLU A 233 -19.12 -17.67 -31.66
C GLU A 233 -18.83 -16.26 -32.18
N SER A 234 -18.95 -15.24 -31.32
CA SER A 234 -18.77 -13.82 -31.68
C SER A 234 -17.40 -13.25 -31.31
N VAL A 235 -16.56 -14.06 -30.67
CA VAL A 235 -15.14 -13.80 -30.33
C VAL A 235 -14.26 -14.55 -31.32
#